data_AF-A0A3R6USA3-F1
#
_entry.id   AF-A0A3R6USA3-F1
#
_cell.length_a   1.000
_cell.length_b   1.000
_cell.length_c   1.000
_cell.angle_alpha   90.00
_cell.angle_beta   90.00
_cell.angle_gamma   90.00
#
_symmetry.space_group_name_H-M   'P 1'
#
loop_
_entity.id
_entity.type
_entity.pdbx_description
1 polymer ?
#
loop_
_entity_poly.entity_id
_entity_poly.type
_entity_poly.pdbx_seq_one_letter_code
_entity_poly.pdbx_strand_id
1 'polypeptide(L)'
;MTQKIYIGPTIPGVVTNGTIFKDKLPEHIEKKAEENKNIARLIIPIGDVLEAKKRLNIEGSVEYAAYKNLQSRKGVNNEYI
;
A
#
# COMPACT_ATOMS: atom_id res chain seq x y z
N MET A 1 11.95 14.05 -10.85
CA MET A 1 11.56 12.62 -10.89
C MET A 1 10.65 12.36 -9.71
N THR A 2 9.44 11.87 -9.95
CA THR A 2 8.48 11.57 -8.87
C THR A 2 8.48 10.06 -8.68
N GLN A 3 8.95 9.60 -7.53
CA GLN A 3 8.94 8.18 -7.17
C GLN A 3 7.85 7.93 -6.14
N LYS A 4 7.06 6.89 -6.35
CA LYS A 4 6.04 6.42 -5.41
C LYS A 4 6.38 5.01 -4.95
N ILE A 5 5.96 4.63 -3.77
CA ILE A 5 6.12 3.28 -3.26
C ILE A 5 4.80 2.75 -2.74
N TYR A 6 4.61 1.45 -2.90
CA TYR A 6 3.52 0.74 -2.26
C TYR A 6 3.96 0.22 -0.88
N ILE A 7 3.27 0.69 0.17
CA ILE A 7 3.53 0.31 1.57
C ILE A 7 2.47 -0.65 2.14
N GLY A 8 1.59 -1.18 1.28
CA GLY A 8 0.52 -2.10 1.68
C GLY A 8 0.91 -3.58 1.67
N PRO A 9 0.01 -4.49 2.07
CA PRO A 9 0.27 -5.92 2.03
C PRO A 9 0.36 -6.42 0.59
N THR A 10 1.16 -7.47 0.34
CA THR A 10 1.30 -8.02 -1.02
C THR A 10 -0.03 -8.55 -1.56
N ILE A 11 -0.47 -8.01 -2.71
CA ILE A 11 -1.65 -8.42 -3.47
C ILE A 11 -1.18 -9.27 -4.66
N PRO A 12 -1.40 -10.61 -4.66
CA PRO A 12 -0.93 -11.51 -5.71
C PRO A 12 -1.48 -11.11 -7.07
N GLY A 13 -0.61 -11.13 -8.08
CA GLY A 13 -0.97 -10.72 -9.44
C GLY A 13 -1.24 -9.21 -9.61
N VAL A 14 -1.06 -8.40 -8.57
CA VAL A 14 -1.26 -6.95 -8.63
C VAL A 14 0.00 -6.21 -8.19
N VAL A 15 0.40 -6.30 -6.91
CA VAL A 15 1.52 -5.51 -6.37
C VAL A 15 2.12 -6.16 -5.12
N THR A 16 3.44 -6.11 -5.01
CA THR A 16 4.21 -6.57 -3.85
C THR A 16 4.51 -5.44 -2.88
N ASN A 17 4.53 -5.73 -1.57
CA ASN A 17 4.98 -4.77 -0.57
C ASN A 17 6.38 -4.24 -0.92
N GLY A 18 6.59 -2.93 -0.81
CA GLY A 18 7.87 -2.28 -1.10
C GLY A 18 8.13 -2.02 -2.58
N THR A 19 7.17 -2.28 -3.48
CA THR A 19 7.32 -1.97 -4.90
C THR A 19 7.46 -0.46 -5.12
N ILE A 20 8.52 -0.04 -5.82
CA ILE A 20 8.76 1.36 -6.17
C ILE A 20 8.36 1.60 -7.63
N PHE A 21 7.52 2.61 -7.84
CA PHE A 21 7.10 3.10 -9.14
C PHE A 21 7.86 4.38 -9.48
N LYS A 22 8.52 4.37 -10.64
CA LYS A 22 9.24 5.52 -11.17
C LYS A 22 8.35 6.23 -12.18
N ASP A 23 8.22 7.55 -12.00
CA ASP A 23 7.44 8.47 -12.85
C ASP A 23 5.92 8.26 -12.80
N LYS A 24 5.40 7.16 -13.36
CA LYS A 24 3.97 6.85 -13.41
C LYS A 24 3.65 5.48 -12.83
N LEU A 25 2.41 5.33 -12.40
CA LEU A 25 1.88 4.02 -12.01
C LEU A 25 1.62 3.18 -13.27
N PRO A 26 1.86 1.86 -13.24
CA PRO A 26 1.40 0.98 -14.31
C PRO A 26 -0.12 1.00 -14.41
N GLU A 27 -0.67 0.88 -15.63
CA GLU A 27 -2.12 0.96 -15.87
C GLU A 27 -2.93 -0.05 -15.03
N HIS A 28 -2.39 -1.26 -14.85
CA HIS A 28 -3.04 -2.28 -14.01
C HIS A 28 -3.11 -1.88 -12.53
N ILE A 29 -2.15 -1.11 -12.04
CA ILE A 29 -2.16 -0.56 -10.67
C ILE A 29 -3.13 0.60 -10.57
N GLU A 30 -3.17 1.48 -11.57
CA GLU A 30 -4.12 2.61 -11.61
C GLU A 30 -5.55 2.10 -11.56
N LYS A 31 -5.92 1.16 -12.45
CA LYS A 31 -7.25 0.52 -12.44
C LYS A 31 -7.59 -0.10 -11.09
N LYS A 32 -6.63 -0.81 -10.47
CA LYS A 32 -6.83 -1.43 -9.15
C LYS A 32 -6.96 -0.41 -8.02
N ALA A 33 -6.25 0.72 -8.11
CA ALA A 33 -6.35 1.82 -7.18
C ALA A 33 -7.70 2.55 -7.31
N GLU A 34 -8.25 2.65 -8.51
CA GLU A 34 -9.60 3.16 -8.77
C GLU A 34 -10.69 2.23 -8.23
N GLU A 35 -10.57 0.92 -8.49
CA GLU A 35 -11.48 -0.11 -7.98
C GLU A 35 -11.43 -0.23 -6.45
N ASN A 36 -10.26 -0.02 -5.85
CA ASN A 36 -10.04 -0.17 -4.42
C ASN A 36 -9.23 1.00 -3.85
N LYS A 37 -9.96 1.96 -3.26
CA LYS A 37 -9.39 3.14 -2.59
C LYS A 37 -8.36 2.80 -1.50
N ASN A 38 -8.38 1.59 -0.93
CA ASN A 38 -7.36 1.17 0.04
C ASN A 38 -5.99 0.95 -0.62
N ILE A 39 -5.95 0.50 -1.88
CA ILE A 39 -4.70 0.38 -2.63
C ILE A 39 -4.14 1.77 -2.92
N ALA A 40 -4.99 2.67 -3.42
CA ALA A 40 -4.61 4.06 -3.69
C ALA A 40 -4.00 4.75 -2.46
N ARG A 41 -4.59 4.55 -1.27
CA ARG A 41 -4.12 5.11 0.00
C ARG A 41 -2.74 4.61 0.45
N LEU A 42 -2.32 3.43 -0.04
CA LEU A 42 -1.03 2.83 0.31
C LEU A 42 0.02 3.04 -0.78
N ILE A 43 -0.30 3.80 -1.83
CA ILE A 43 0.66 4.30 -2.81
C ILE A 43 0.99 5.73 -2.44
N ILE A 44 2.21 5.93 -1.96
CA ILE A 44 2.64 7.23 -1.42
C ILE A 44 3.94 7.70 -2.08
N PRO A 45 4.23 9.01 -2.08
CA PRO A 45 5.52 9.53 -2.51
C PRO A 45 6.66 8.94 -1.68
N ILE A 46 7.80 8.63 -2.32
CA ILE A 46 8.94 8.03 -1.63
C ILE A 46 9.50 8.92 -0.50
N GLY A 47 9.34 10.24 -0.62
CA GLY A 47 9.73 11.21 0.40
C GLY A 47 8.92 11.10 1.69
N ASP A 48 7.68 10.61 1.61
CA ASP A 48 6.76 10.53 2.75
C ASP A 48 6.73 9.14 3.39
N VAL A 49 7.61 8.24 2.97
CA VAL A 49 7.59 6.82 3.39
C VAL A 49 7.79 6.64 4.87
N LEU A 50 8.71 7.40 5.45
CA LEU A 50 8.97 7.33 6.88
C LEU A 50 7.73 7.72 7.68
N GLU A 51 7.07 8.81 7.27
CA GLU A 51 5.86 9.31 7.95
C GLU A 51 4.66 8.38 7.74
N ALA A 52 4.48 7.85 6.53
CA ALA A 52 3.40 6.90 6.28
C ALA A 52 3.61 5.56 6.98
N LYS A 53 4.86 5.09 7.12
CA LYS A 53 5.18 3.92 7.94
C LYS A 53 4.90 4.16 9.42
N LYS A 54 5.17 5.36 9.94
CA LYS A 54 4.75 5.72 11.31
C LYS A 54 3.23 5.64 11.42
N ARG A 55 2.48 6.24 10.49
CA ARG A 55 1.01 6.19 10.49
C ARG A 55 0.47 4.76 10.36
N LEU A 56 1.10 3.90 9.57
CA LEU A 56 0.77 2.47 9.49
C LEU A 56 0.92 1.73 10.83
N ASN A 57 1.76 2.21 11.75
CA ASN A 57 1.91 1.63 13.09
C ASN A 57 0.96 2.26 14.13
N ILE A 58 0.24 3.33 13.76
CA ILE A 58 -0.74 3.97 14.64
C ILE A 58 -2.09 3.31 14.40
N GLU A 59 -2.57 2.56 15.39
CA GLU A 59 -3.90 1.96 15.34
C GLU A 59 -4.98 3.05 15.19
N GLY A 60 -5.88 2.86 14.23
CA GLY A 60 -6.93 3.83 13.88
C GLY A 60 -6.55 4.85 12.80
N SER A 61 -5.30 4.87 12.31
CA SER A 61 -4.96 5.68 11.14
C SER A 61 -5.62 5.17 9.86
N VAL A 62 -5.77 6.06 8.87
CA VAL A 62 -6.37 5.71 7.57
C VAL A 62 -5.51 4.68 6.84
N GLU A 63 -4.19 4.81 6.92
CA GLU A 63 -3.24 3.87 6.34
C GLU A 63 -3.30 2.51 7.04
N TYR A 64 -3.37 2.47 8.38
CA TYR A 64 -3.52 1.23 9.14
C TYR A 64 -4.81 0.52 8.77
N ALA A 65 -5.94 1.25 8.74
CA ALA A 65 -7.22 0.69 8.34
C ALA A 65 -7.16 0.13 6.91
N ALA A 66 -6.58 0.87 5.96
CA ALA A 66 -6.43 0.42 4.57
C ALA A 66 -5.56 -0.85 4.47
N TYR A 67 -4.44 -0.88 5.19
CA TYR A 67 -3.54 -2.02 5.26
C TYR A 67 -4.26 -3.25 5.82
N LYS A 68 -4.94 -3.12 6.96
CA LYS A 68 -5.68 -4.22 7.60
C LYS A 68 -6.83 -4.72 6.74
N ASN A 69 -7.55 -3.83 6.05
CA ASN A 69 -8.61 -4.21 5.11
C ASN A 69 -8.09 -5.06 3.95
N LEU A 70 -6.92 -4.72 3.41
CA LEU A 70 -6.29 -5.50 2.34
C LEU A 70 -5.66 -6.78 2.85
N GLN A 71 -5.10 -6.76 4.07
CA GLN A 71 -4.51 -7.92 4.73
C GLN A 71 -5.59 -8.95 5.08
N SER A 72 -6.70 -8.53 5.67
CA SER A 72 -7.80 -9.41 6.12
C SER A 72 -8.54 -10.11 4.97
N ARG A 73 -8.44 -9.60 3.73
CA ARG A 73 -8.99 -10.27 2.54
C ARG A 73 -8.16 -11.47 2.09
N LYS A 74 -6.93 -11.60 2.59
CA LYS A 74 -6.21 -12.86 2.63
C LYS A 74 -6.44 -13.47 4.00
N GLY A 75 -7.02 -14.65 4.04
CA GLY A 75 -7.01 -15.45 5.26
C GLY A 75 -5.61 -15.47 5.85
N VAL A 76 -5.54 -15.22 7.16
CA VAL A 76 -4.60 -15.74 8.16
C VAL A 76 -3.19 -16.13 7.70
N ASN A 77 -2.22 -15.73 8.52
CA ASN A 77 -0.80 -16.10 8.52
C ASN A 77 0.12 -15.06 7.86
N ASN A 78 0.37 -13.96 8.59
CA ASN A 78 1.76 -13.61 8.84
C ASN A 78 1.86 -12.68 10.05
N GLU A 79 2.15 -13.28 11.20
CA GLU A 79 2.90 -12.62 12.27
C GLU A 79 4.26 -12.17 11.71
N TYR A 80 4.36 -10.90 11.36
CA TYR A 80 5.59 -10.11 11.43
C TYR A 80 5.05 -8.76 11.89
N ILE A 81 5.25 -8.29 13.11
CA ILE A 81 6.43 -8.32 14.00
C ILE A 81 5.93 -7.97 15.41
#